data_AF-C6VU90-F1
#
_entry.id   AF-C6VU90-F1
#
_cell.length_a   1.000
_cell.length_b   1.000
_cell.length_c   1.000
_cell.angle_alpha   90.00
_cell.angle_beta   90.00
_cell.angle_gamma   90.00
#
_symmetry.space_group_name_H-M   'P 1'
#
loop_
_entity.id
_entity.type
_entity.pdbx_description
1 polymer ?
#
loop_
_entity_poly.entity_id
_entity_poly.type
_entity_poly.pdbx_seq_one_letter_code
_entity_poly.pdbx_strand_id
1 'polypeptide(L)'
;MDKEIHIRNLVYKYISNQCDGHEQDELLRHLQTPAGKWVFDEVMTSEAGKIFTKSEEIEPAVSSRLLGRLRQSMVAEETAEAPPLPFYRKSSFIQIAAALAALLAAWAIYWFAS
;
A
#
# COMPACT_ATOMS: atom_id res chain seq x y z
N MET A 1 7.51 28.02 -23.96
CA MET A 1 8.35 28.71 -22.95
C MET A 1 7.53 29.17 -21.76
N ASP A 2 6.48 29.99 -21.90
CA ASP A 2 5.74 30.52 -20.72
C ASP A 2 5.06 29.45 -19.86
N LYS A 3 4.52 28.38 -20.48
CA LYS A 3 3.86 27.28 -19.75
C LYS A 3 4.82 26.47 -18.87
N GLU A 4 6.05 26.26 -19.31
CA GLU A 4 7.06 25.50 -18.56
C GLU A 4 7.55 26.29 -17.35
N ILE A 5 7.73 27.61 -17.53
CA ILE A 5 8.09 28.53 -16.44
C ILE A 5 6.96 28.57 -15.40
N HIS A 6 5.71 28.60 -15.84
CA HIS A 6 4.53 28.56 -14.96
C HIS A 6 4.47 27.25 -14.15
N ILE A 7 4.60 26.09 -14.81
CA ILE A 7 4.62 24.79 -14.13
C ILE A 7 5.78 24.73 -13.14
N ARG A 8 6.97 25.19 -13.52
CA ARG A 8 8.14 25.23 -12.64
C ARG A 8 7.89 26.08 -11.39
N ASN A 9 7.24 27.24 -11.53
CA ASN A 9 6.86 28.07 -10.38
C ASN A 9 5.85 27.39 -9.47
N LEU A 10 4.83 26.71 -10.02
CA LEU A 10 3.89 25.91 -9.25
C LEU A 10 4.59 24.79 -8.47
N VAL A 11 5.55 24.11 -9.09
CA VAL A 11 6.36 23.07 -8.42
C VAL A 11 7.17 23.65 -7.28
N TYR A 12 7.83 24.81 -7.47
CA TYR A 12 8.57 25.47 -6.38
C TYR A 12 7.67 25.90 -5.22
N LYS A 13 6.48 26.44 -5.51
CA LYS A 13 5.48 26.76 -4.48
C LYS A 13 5.01 25.52 -3.74
N TYR A 14 4.77 24.42 -4.46
CA TYR A 14 4.40 23.13 -3.88
C TYR A 14 5.46 22.58 -2.92
N ILE A 15 6.74 22.56 -3.34
CA ILE A 15 7.85 22.11 -2.50
C ILE A 15 8.03 23.02 -1.27
N SER A 16 7.79 24.32 -1.42
CA SER A 16 7.90 25.31 -0.33
C SER A 16 6.66 25.39 0.57
N ASN A 17 5.65 24.52 0.36
CA ASN A 17 4.36 24.54 1.07
C ASN A 17 3.63 25.90 1.02
N GLN A 18 3.79 26.63 -0.09
CA GLN A 18 3.14 27.92 -0.38
C GLN A 18 2.06 27.81 -1.46
N CYS A 19 1.76 26.58 -1.88
CA CYS A 19 0.73 26.30 -2.88
C CYS A 19 -0.65 26.40 -2.23
N ASP A 20 -1.56 27.14 -2.85
CA ASP A 20 -2.96 27.10 -2.45
C ASP A 20 -3.68 25.86 -3.04
N GLY A 21 -4.91 25.58 -2.57
CA GLY A 21 -5.65 24.41 -3.03
C GLY A 21 -5.99 24.43 -4.53
N HIS A 22 -6.14 25.61 -5.12
CA HIS A 22 -6.45 25.75 -6.54
C HIS A 22 -5.20 25.51 -7.40
N GLU A 23 -4.07 26.06 -6.99
CA GLU A 23 -2.75 25.88 -7.57
C GLU A 23 -2.31 24.41 -7.48
N GLN A 24 -2.67 23.70 -6.41
CA GLN A 24 -2.40 22.26 -6.27
C GLN A 24 -3.18 21.43 -7.30
N ASP A 25 -4.46 21.72 -7.51
CA ASP A 25 -5.28 21.08 -8.53
C ASP A 25 -4.78 21.38 -9.95
N GLU A 26 -4.32 22.62 -10.18
CA GLU A 26 -3.71 23.04 -11.45
C GLU A 26 -2.40 22.29 -11.71
N LEU A 27 -1.55 22.17 -10.70
CA LEU A 27 -0.31 21.38 -10.79
C LEU A 27 -0.61 19.91 -11.10
N LEU A 28 -1.59 19.30 -10.43
CA LEU A 28 -1.99 17.92 -10.69
C LEU A 28 -2.45 17.70 -12.14
N ARG A 29 -3.20 18.67 -12.71
CA ARG A 29 -3.59 18.64 -14.13
C ARG A 29 -2.37 18.72 -15.06
N HIS A 30 -1.40 19.56 -14.74
CA HIS A 30 -0.17 19.65 -15.54
C HIS A 30 0.69 18.40 -15.46
N LEU A 31 0.76 17.74 -14.30
CA LEU A 31 1.49 16.49 -14.10
C LEU A 31 0.92 15.30 -14.87
N GLN A 32 -0.35 15.35 -15.28
CA GLN A 32 -0.96 14.34 -16.16
C GLN A 32 -0.42 14.41 -17.60
N THR A 33 0.29 15.49 -17.96
CA THR A 33 0.90 15.64 -19.28
C THR A 33 2.36 15.18 -19.27
N PRO A 34 2.88 14.56 -20.36
CA PRO A 34 4.28 14.15 -20.44
C PRO A 34 5.27 15.31 -20.23
N ALA A 35 4.95 16.49 -20.74
CA ALA A 35 5.77 17.69 -20.60
C ALA A 35 5.81 18.19 -19.14
N GLY A 36 4.67 18.23 -18.46
CA GLY A 36 4.60 18.64 -17.05
C GLY A 36 5.32 17.65 -16.13
N LYS A 37 5.25 16.35 -16.42
CA LYS A 37 6.01 15.32 -15.70
C LYS A 37 7.52 15.53 -15.84
N TRP A 38 8.00 15.81 -17.05
CA TRP A 38 9.43 16.04 -17.28
C TRP A 38 9.95 17.27 -16.50
N VAL A 39 9.20 18.38 -16.51
CA VAL A 39 9.56 19.59 -15.75
C VAL A 39 9.55 19.32 -14.24
N PHE A 40 8.60 18.54 -13.74
CA PHE A 40 8.56 18.14 -12.33
C PHE A 40 9.77 17.28 -11.95
N ASP A 41 10.08 16.26 -12.74
CA ASP A 41 11.23 15.39 -12.50
C ASP A 41 12.55 16.17 -12.52
N GLU A 42 12.69 17.14 -13.43
CA GLU A 42 13.85 18.05 -13.50
C GLU A 42 14.00 18.88 -12.21
N VAL A 43 12.92 19.52 -11.76
CA VAL A 43 12.93 20.37 -10.55
C VAL A 43 13.17 19.53 -9.30
N MET A 44 12.51 18.38 -9.15
CA MET A 44 12.72 17.49 -8.01
C MET A 44 14.14 16.93 -7.96
N THR A 45 14.72 16.58 -9.10
CA THR A 45 16.12 16.11 -9.18
C THR A 45 17.11 17.22 -8.79
N SER A 46 16.85 18.45 -9.24
CA SER A 46 17.66 19.62 -8.88
C SER A 46 17.59 19.93 -7.39
N GLU A 47 16.39 19.95 -6.81
CA GLU A 47 16.19 20.18 -5.38
C GLU A 47 16.75 19.04 -4.51
N ALA A 48 16.59 17.78 -4.93
CA ALA A 48 17.22 16.65 -4.27
C ALA A 48 18.75 16.79 -4.26
N GLY A 49 19.36 17.20 -5.38
CA GLY A 49 20.80 17.46 -5.46
C GLY A 49 21.29 18.51 -4.46
N LYS A 50 20.49 19.55 -4.19
CA LYS A 50 20.80 20.56 -3.16
C LYS A 50 20.74 20.01 -1.74
N ILE A 51 19.84 19.07 -1.48
CA ILE A 51 19.70 18.40 -0.17
C ILE A 51 20.85 17.42 0.05
N PHE A 52 21.19 16.58 -0.94
CA PHE A 52 22.24 15.57 -0.80
C PHE A 52 23.66 16.13 -0.77
N THR A 53 23.90 17.34 -1.29
CA THR A 53 25.21 18.02 -1.19
C THR A 53 25.44 18.64 0.19
N LYS A 54 24.39 18.90 0.96
CA LYS A 54 24.47 19.14 2.40
C LYS A 54 24.34 17.79 3.13
N SER A 55 25.45 17.06 3.19
CA SER A 55 25.57 15.90 4.08
C SER A 55 25.60 16.37 5.53
N GLU A 56 24.43 16.75 6.05
CA GLU A 56 24.21 16.81 7.49
C GLU A 56 24.25 15.35 7.97
N GLU A 57 25.24 15.02 8.81
CA GLU A 57 25.42 13.66 9.33
C GLU A 57 24.11 13.18 9.93
N ILE A 58 23.51 12.16 9.31
CA ILE A 58 22.30 11.53 9.84
C ILE A 58 22.68 10.94 11.20
N GLU A 59 22.17 11.54 12.28
CA GLU A 59 22.40 11.02 13.62
C GLU A 59 22.00 9.53 13.69
N PRO A 60 22.88 8.64 14.19
CA PRO A 60 22.68 7.19 14.16
C PRO A 60 21.41 6.74 14.91
N ALA A 61 20.91 7.56 15.84
CA ALA A 61 19.65 7.33 16.54
C ALA A 61 18.43 7.31 15.59
N VAL A 62 18.40 8.15 14.56
CA VAL A 62 17.28 8.23 13.60
C VAL A 62 17.25 7.00 12.68
N SER A 63 18.43 6.53 12.26
CA SER A 63 18.59 5.31 11.44
C SER A 63 18.02 4.07 12.15
N SER A 64 18.37 3.88 13.43
CA SER A 64 17.88 2.74 14.22
C SER A 64 16.35 2.73 14.37
N ARG A 65 15.73 3.91 14.49
CA ARG A 65 14.28 4.08 14.59
C ARG A 65 13.56 3.78 13.27
N LEU A 66 14.14 4.19 12.14
CA LEU A 66 13.61 3.90 10.80
C LEU A 66 13.73 2.41 10.47
N LEU A 67 14.86 1.79 10.77
CA LEU A 67 15.05 0.34 10.63
C LEU A 67 14.09 -0.45 11.53
N GLY A 68 13.84 0.02 12.75
CA GLY A 68 12.84 -0.56 13.64
C GLY A 68 11.44 -0.53 13.03
N ARG A 69 11.02 0.61 12.45
CA ARG A 69 9.72 0.75 11.79
C ARG A 69 9.60 -0.09 10.52
N LEU A 70 10.65 -0.18 9.70
CA LEU A 70 10.68 -1.05 8.51
C LEU A 70 10.57 -2.52 8.88
N ARG A 71 11.27 -2.96 9.94
CA ARG A 71 11.13 -4.32 10.45
C ARG A 71 9.71 -4.58 10.95
N GLN A 72 9.10 -3.59 11.61
CA GLN A 72 7.73 -3.71 12.11
C GLN A 72 6.70 -3.80 10.98
N SER A 73 6.90 -3.08 9.87
CA SER A 73 6.02 -3.17 8.69
C SER A 73 6.21 -4.48 7.93
N MET A 74 7.43 -5.00 7.84
CA MET A 74 7.72 -6.28 7.18
C MET A 74 7.16 -7.47 7.98
N VAL A 75 7.25 -7.41 9.32
CA VAL A 75 6.66 -8.43 10.21
C VAL A 75 5.13 -8.37 10.19
N ALA A 76 4.53 -7.17 10.09
CA ALA A 76 3.08 -7.04 9.98
C ALA A 76 2.52 -7.70 8.70
N GLU A 77 3.33 -7.87 7.65
CA GLU A 77 2.94 -8.56 6.42
C GLU A 77 3.05 -10.09 6.55
N GLU A 78 4.03 -10.61 7.30
CA GLU A 78 4.17 -12.05 7.57
C GLU A 78 3.20 -12.57 8.66
N THR A 79 2.75 -11.73 9.58
CA THR A 79 1.74 -12.08 10.60
C THR A 79 0.33 -11.62 10.23
N ALA A 80 0.00 -11.55 8.93
CA ALA A 80 -1.40 -11.71 8.52
C ALA A 80 -1.80 -13.18 8.72
N GLU A 81 -1.82 -13.63 9.98
CA GLU A 81 -2.61 -14.81 10.36
C GLU A 81 -4.03 -14.49 9.91
N ALA A 82 -4.41 -15.16 8.82
CA ALA A 82 -5.77 -15.15 8.32
C ALA A 82 -6.71 -15.30 9.53
N PRO A 83 -7.71 -14.42 9.70
CA PRO A 83 -8.70 -14.57 10.77
C PRO A 83 -9.21 -16.00 10.71
N PRO A 84 -9.36 -16.73 11.85
CA PRO A 84 -9.72 -18.13 11.82
C PRO A 84 -11.00 -18.29 11.03
N LEU A 85 -10.88 -18.73 9.77
CA LEU A 85 -12.02 -18.88 8.89
C LEU A 85 -12.92 -19.90 9.57
N PRO A 86 -14.16 -19.53 9.90
CA PRO A 86 -14.98 -20.36 10.74
C PRO A 86 -15.15 -21.72 10.04
N PHE A 87 -14.92 -22.80 10.79
CA PHE A 87 -14.71 -24.16 10.29
C PHE A 87 -15.80 -24.64 9.31
N TYR A 88 -17.01 -24.07 9.37
CA TYR A 88 -18.13 -24.36 8.49
C TYR A 88 -17.92 -23.96 7.02
N ARG A 89 -16.95 -23.08 6.71
CA ARG A 89 -16.70 -22.59 5.35
C ARG A 89 -15.68 -23.43 4.58
N LYS A 90 -15.02 -24.40 5.24
CA LYS A 90 -14.11 -25.33 4.57
C LYS A 90 -14.91 -26.45 3.91
N SER A 91 -14.75 -26.64 2.61
CA SER A 91 -15.41 -27.70 1.82
C SER A 91 -15.26 -29.10 2.46
N SER A 92 -14.12 -29.35 3.10
CA SER A 92 -13.85 -30.58 3.85
C SER A 92 -14.84 -30.85 4.98
N PHE A 93 -15.35 -29.81 5.67
CA PHE A 93 -16.33 -29.97 6.75
C PHE A 93 -17.69 -30.43 6.20
N ILE A 94 -18.11 -29.87 5.06
CA ILE A 94 -19.35 -30.25 4.37
C ILE A 94 -19.26 -31.71 3.91
N GLN A 95 -18.11 -32.12 3.37
CA GLN A 95 -17.88 -33.51 2.95
C GLN A 95 -17.96 -34.50 4.13
N ILE A 96 -17.35 -34.15 5.28
CA ILE A 96 -17.39 -34.99 6.49
C ILE A 96 -18.83 -35.08 7.03
N ALA A 97 -19.55 -33.96 7.11
CA ALA A 97 -20.94 -33.94 7.57
C ALA A 97 -21.86 -34.76 6.66
N ALA A 98 -21.68 -34.66 5.34
CA ALA A 98 -22.45 -35.45 4.37
C ALA A 98 -22.14 -36.95 4.49
N ALA A 99 -20.88 -37.33 4.66
CA ALA A 99 -20.49 -38.73 4.85
C ALA A 99 -21.08 -39.31 6.14
N LEU A 100 -21.06 -38.55 7.24
CA LEU A 100 -21.65 -38.96 8.51
C LEU A 100 -23.17 -39.13 8.41
N ALA A 101 -23.85 -38.20 7.74
CA ALA A 101 -25.30 -38.28 7.51
C ALA A 101 -25.68 -39.50 6.65
N ALA A 102 -24.91 -39.80 5.61
CA ALA A 102 -25.12 -40.97 4.76
C ALA A 102 -24.93 -42.28 5.55
N LEU A 103 -23.91 -42.34 6.41
CA LEU A 103 -23.67 -43.49 7.29
C LEU A 103 -24.80 -43.71 8.29
N LEU A 104 -25.29 -42.64 8.92
CA LEU A 104 -26.43 -42.73 9.85
C LEU A 104 -27.72 -43.16 9.15
N ALA A 105 -27.97 -42.65 7.94
CA ALA A 105 -29.13 -43.06 7.14
C ALA A 105 -29.04 -44.54 6.76
N ALA A 106 -27.88 -45.01 6.29
CA ALA A 106 -27.66 -46.42 5.97
C ALA A 106 -27.83 -47.32 7.20
N TRP A 107 -27.33 -46.88 8.36
CA TRP A 107 -27.48 -47.62 9.60
C TRP A 107 -28.94 -47.69 10.08
N ALA A 108 -29.68 -46.58 10.00
CA ALA A 108 -31.10 -46.56 10.33
C ALA A 108 -31.91 -47.48 9.40
N ILE A 109 -31.64 -47.45 8.09
CA ILE A 109 -32.29 -48.35 7.12
C ILE A 109 -31.97 -49.81 7.45
N TYR A 110 -30.71 -50.13 7.76
CA TYR A 110 -30.32 -51.48 8.18
C TYR A 110 -31.03 -51.94 9.45
N TRP A 111 -31.23 -51.04 10.42
CA TRP A 111 -31.93 -51.32 11.67
C TRP A 111 -33.45 -51.51 11.49
N PHE A 112 -34.05 -50.82 10.52
CA PHE A 112 -35.48 -50.99 10.19
C PHE A 112 -35.75 -52.16 9.24
N ALA A 113 -34.75 -52.58 8.46
CA ALA A 113 -34.86 -53.69 7.51
C ALA A 113 -34.42 -55.06 8.08
N SER A 114 -33.83 -55.07 9.29
CA SER A 114 -33.45 -56.28 10.03
C SER A 114 -34.40 -56.55 11.19
#